data_AF-M0K6J7-F1
#
_entry.id   AF-M0K6J7-F1
#
_cell.length_a   1.000
_cell.length_b   1.000
_cell.length_c   1.000
_cell.angle_alpha   90.00
_cell.angle_beta   90.00
_cell.angle_gamma   90.00
#
_symmetry.space_group_name_H-M   'P 1'
#
loop_
_entity.id
_entity.type
_entity.pdbx_description
1 polymer ?
#
loop_
_entity_poly.entity_id
_entity_poly.type
_entity_poly.pdbx_seq_one_letter_code
_entity_poly.pdbx_strand_id
1 'polypeptide(L)'
;MEIPDLVQQELGDEEIRGGVNLGDEDAACFTPTRTLVYRGEGLLSDEKVASYPHDFERLTVSEGRRKTKFSLIYTSEKLELSVPGSRADAVLERLLEGKLTVSGGIAPDESLVGVFRFSELTLVVTDRQLLKHIGNVTWDADYEAFSFDDVTGLEFEEGSVATAVVLSFNERPERIKAPSEEAPMVRKALEEALFAYHEVDSLADLNAKVGADPDKSADEAGNGLGLESGIDPLVSNDEEGGDDSESESTSASTQAATASTNEQGPTTEAPTETRSSDTAGIDTGSVESDTTTDPDIAELEAQVAELTAAVEAQNEQLQRQERTIKQLIKELRQGR
;
A
#
# COMPACT_ATOMS: atom_id res chain seq x y z
N MET A 1 29.83 -13.75 2.62
CA MET A 1 29.34 -15.02 2.05
C MET A 1 30.35 -15.40 1.00
N GLU A 2 30.94 -16.58 1.07
CA GLU A 2 31.76 -17.09 -0.03
C GLU A 2 30.81 -17.50 -1.17
N ILE A 3 31.14 -17.10 -2.41
CA ILE A 3 30.31 -17.34 -3.58
C ILE A 3 30.69 -18.73 -4.14
N PRO A 4 29.76 -19.69 -4.22
CA PRO A 4 30.05 -21.03 -4.76
C PRO A 4 30.55 -20.97 -6.20
N ASP A 5 31.44 -21.90 -6.56
CA ASP A 5 32.04 -21.96 -7.91
C ASP A 5 30.99 -22.12 -9.01
N LEU A 6 29.91 -22.87 -8.74
CA LEU A 6 28.82 -23.03 -9.69
C LEU A 6 28.08 -21.72 -9.96
N VAL A 7 27.99 -20.82 -8.97
CA VAL A 7 27.43 -19.48 -9.17
C VAL A 7 28.36 -18.61 -10.01
N GLN A 8 29.68 -18.72 -9.81
CA GLN A 8 30.67 -17.99 -10.61
C GLN A 8 30.66 -18.40 -12.08
N GLN A 9 30.46 -19.70 -12.36
CA GLN A 9 30.33 -20.21 -13.74
C GLN A 9 29.08 -19.64 -14.43
N GLU A 10 27.98 -19.53 -13.68
CA GLU A 10 26.70 -19.08 -14.24
C GLU A 10 26.57 -17.55 -14.33
N LEU A 11 27.43 -16.81 -13.63
CA LEU A 11 27.47 -15.34 -13.60
C LEU A 11 27.68 -14.73 -14.99
N GLY A 12 28.47 -15.39 -15.84
CA GLY A 12 28.89 -14.84 -17.13
C GLY A 12 29.70 -13.55 -16.95
N ASP A 13 29.28 -12.49 -17.64
CA ASP A 13 29.94 -11.17 -17.59
C ASP A 13 29.34 -10.22 -16.53
N GLU A 14 28.36 -10.69 -15.75
CA GLU A 14 27.70 -9.88 -14.73
C GLU A 14 28.42 -9.93 -13.39
N GLU A 15 28.20 -8.92 -12.54
CA GLU A 15 28.68 -8.91 -11.16
C GLU A 15 27.53 -9.11 -10.16
N ILE A 16 27.84 -9.71 -9.02
CA ILE A 16 26.86 -9.86 -7.93
C ILE A 16 26.72 -8.52 -7.21
N ARG A 17 25.51 -7.95 -7.23
CA ARG A 17 25.15 -6.73 -6.49
C ARG A 17 24.82 -7.01 -5.02
N GLY A 18 24.31 -8.21 -4.73
CA GLY A 18 23.97 -8.59 -3.38
C GLY A 18 23.68 -10.08 -3.23
N GLY A 19 23.67 -10.55 -1.98
CA GLY A 19 23.35 -11.95 -1.68
C GLY A 19 22.51 -12.09 -0.41
N VAL A 20 21.61 -13.06 -0.41
CA VAL A 20 20.79 -13.44 0.75
C VAL A 20 21.05 -14.91 1.08
N ASN A 21 21.47 -15.20 2.32
CA ASN A 21 21.64 -16.57 2.79
C ASN A 21 20.26 -17.17 3.07
N LEU A 22 19.91 -18.26 2.39
CA LEU A 22 18.62 -18.93 2.48
C LEU A 22 18.60 -20.07 3.52
N GLY A 23 19.66 -20.18 4.34
CA GLY A 23 19.84 -21.26 5.31
C GLY A 23 20.76 -22.36 4.79
N ASP A 24 21.47 -23.03 5.70
CA ASP A 24 22.48 -24.03 5.39
C ASP A 24 23.50 -23.49 4.37
N GLU A 25 23.68 -24.19 3.25
CA GLU A 25 24.55 -23.77 2.14
C GLU A 25 23.78 -23.02 1.03
N ASP A 26 22.46 -22.85 1.16
CA ASP A 26 21.64 -22.21 0.13
C ASP A 26 21.81 -20.68 0.12
N ALA A 27 21.86 -20.11 -1.08
CA ALA A 27 22.02 -18.67 -1.28
C ALA A 27 21.25 -18.17 -2.50
N ALA A 28 20.71 -16.94 -2.41
CA ALA A 28 20.24 -16.18 -3.56
C ALA A 28 21.25 -15.06 -3.84
N CYS A 29 21.81 -15.04 -5.04
CA CYS A 29 22.73 -14.03 -5.55
C CYS A 29 22.01 -13.18 -6.59
N PHE A 30 22.05 -11.87 -6.44
CA PHE A 30 21.34 -10.93 -7.29
C PHE A 30 22.34 -10.21 -8.19
N THR A 31 22.13 -10.31 -9.50
CA THR A 31 22.89 -9.58 -10.52
C THR A 31 22.00 -8.45 -11.08
N PRO A 32 22.50 -7.58 -11.98
CA PRO A 32 21.68 -6.55 -12.59
C PRO A 32 20.43 -7.11 -13.30
N THR A 33 20.56 -8.21 -14.06
CA THR A 33 19.47 -8.70 -14.92
C THR A 33 18.78 -9.98 -14.42
N ARG A 34 19.30 -10.63 -13.38
CA ARG A 34 18.74 -11.91 -12.90
C ARG A 34 19.10 -12.22 -11.45
N THR A 35 18.33 -13.12 -10.86
CA THR A 35 18.64 -13.76 -9.59
C THR A 35 19.10 -15.19 -9.83
N LEU A 36 20.27 -15.54 -9.30
CA LEU A 36 20.81 -16.89 -9.29
C LEU A 36 20.59 -17.51 -7.91
N VAL A 37 19.87 -18.62 -7.85
CA VAL A 37 19.59 -19.32 -6.60
C VAL A 37 20.38 -20.60 -6.55
N TYR A 38 21.33 -20.62 -5.64
CA TYR A 38 22.17 -21.74 -5.30
C TYR A 38 21.49 -22.61 -4.25
N ARG A 39 21.44 -23.91 -4.52
CA ARG A 39 21.07 -24.95 -3.56
C ARG A 39 22.27 -25.84 -3.33
N GLY A 40 22.71 -25.93 -2.09
CA GLY A 40 23.84 -26.78 -1.70
C GLY A 40 23.52 -28.26 -1.85
N GLU A 41 24.56 -29.10 -1.77
CA GLU A 41 24.41 -30.54 -1.83
C GLU A 41 23.63 -31.03 -0.59
N GLY A 42 22.48 -31.63 -0.83
CA GLY A 42 21.67 -32.28 0.19
C GLY A 42 21.94 -33.78 0.23
N LEU A 43 21.50 -34.43 1.31
CA LEU A 43 21.57 -35.89 1.46
C LEU A 43 20.97 -36.70 0.29
N LEU A 44 20.12 -36.08 -0.52
CA LEU A 44 19.37 -36.69 -1.62
C LEU A 44 19.41 -35.86 -2.91
N SER A 45 20.20 -34.78 -2.97
CA SER A 45 20.17 -33.86 -4.11
C SER A 45 21.53 -33.25 -4.33
N ASP A 46 22.00 -33.31 -5.57
CA ASP A 46 23.24 -32.66 -5.97
C ASP A 46 23.10 -31.13 -5.92
N GLU A 47 24.26 -30.47 -5.86
CA GLU A 47 24.40 -29.03 -5.99
C GLU A 47 23.74 -28.52 -7.28
N LYS A 48 22.97 -27.42 -7.18
CA LYS A 48 22.28 -26.84 -8.33
C LYS A 48 22.17 -25.33 -8.25
N VAL A 49 22.31 -24.67 -9.39
CA VAL A 49 21.95 -23.26 -9.61
C VAL A 49 20.70 -23.17 -10.49
N ALA A 50 19.78 -22.26 -10.12
CA ALA A 50 18.63 -21.88 -10.94
C ALA A 50 18.67 -20.38 -11.21
N SER A 51 18.40 -19.98 -12.46
CA SER A 51 18.40 -18.58 -12.90
C SER A 51 16.97 -18.06 -13.05
N TYR A 52 16.72 -16.87 -12.53
CA TYR A 52 15.43 -16.17 -12.58
C TYR A 52 15.67 -14.76 -13.15
N PRO A 53 15.44 -14.54 -14.45
CA PRO A 53 15.58 -13.22 -15.07
C PRO A 53 14.66 -12.16 -14.43
N HIS A 54 15.10 -10.91 -14.38
CA HIS A 54 14.34 -9.79 -13.81
C HIS A 54 13.35 -9.16 -14.80
N ASP A 55 13.26 -9.64 -16.03
CA ASP A 55 12.33 -9.17 -17.06
C ASP A 55 10.92 -9.80 -16.97
N PHE A 56 10.59 -10.46 -15.86
CA PHE A 56 9.25 -11.01 -15.61
C PHE A 56 8.16 -9.93 -15.71
N GLU A 57 7.00 -10.26 -16.26
CA GLU A 57 5.87 -9.33 -16.40
C GLU A 57 5.16 -9.10 -15.06
N ARG A 58 5.01 -10.16 -14.26
CA ARG A 58 4.26 -10.13 -13.00
C ARG A 58 4.96 -10.91 -11.90
N LEU A 59 4.93 -10.37 -10.69
CA LEU A 59 5.38 -11.02 -9.46
C LEU A 59 4.20 -11.28 -8.55
N THR A 60 4.09 -12.50 -8.04
CA THR A 60 3.13 -12.84 -6.98
C THR A 60 3.85 -13.49 -5.81
N VAL A 61 3.58 -13.00 -4.61
CA VAL A 61 4.10 -13.56 -3.35
C VAL A 61 3.00 -14.37 -2.67
N SER A 62 3.31 -15.63 -2.34
CA SER A 62 2.45 -16.48 -1.53
C SER A 62 3.21 -16.88 -0.27
N GLU A 63 2.76 -16.34 0.87
CA GLU A 63 3.34 -16.63 2.17
C GLU A 63 2.76 -17.92 2.74
N GLY A 64 3.66 -18.82 3.12
CA GLY A 64 3.33 -20.00 3.88
C GLY A 64 3.97 -19.95 5.26
N ARG A 65 3.53 -20.83 6.17
CA ARG A 65 4.01 -20.89 7.56
C ARG A 65 5.54 -20.97 7.72
N ARG A 66 6.24 -21.59 6.76
CA ARG A 66 7.70 -21.83 6.84
C ARG A 66 8.47 -21.25 5.66
N LYS A 67 7.83 -21.19 4.50
CA LYS A 67 8.45 -20.79 3.25
C LYS A 67 7.52 -19.84 2.53
N THR A 68 8.10 -18.85 1.88
CA THR A 68 7.42 -17.94 0.97
C THR A 68 7.75 -18.34 -0.45
N LYS A 69 6.74 -18.39 -1.31
CA LYS A 69 6.88 -18.69 -2.72
C LYS A 69 6.69 -17.42 -3.54
N PHE A 70 7.71 -17.08 -4.32
CA PHE A 70 7.66 -16.10 -5.39
C PHE A 70 7.29 -16.80 -6.69
N SER A 71 6.25 -16.31 -7.36
CA SER A 71 5.86 -16.72 -8.70
C SER A 71 6.20 -15.60 -9.68
N LEU A 72 7.18 -15.84 -10.55
CA LEU A 72 7.62 -14.91 -11.58
C LEU A 72 6.98 -15.35 -12.89
N ILE A 73 6.13 -14.51 -13.46
CA ILE A 73 5.39 -14.80 -14.68
C ILE A 73 6.06 -14.03 -15.82
N TYR A 74 6.51 -14.76 -16.83
CA TYR A 74 7.10 -14.25 -18.06
C TYR A 74 6.10 -14.48 -19.20
N THR A 75 6.37 -13.89 -20.37
CA THR A 75 5.54 -14.08 -21.56
C THR A 75 5.46 -15.55 -21.98
N SER A 76 6.55 -16.31 -21.83
CA SER A 76 6.66 -17.71 -22.27
C SER A 76 6.34 -18.74 -21.19
N GLU A 77 6.59 -18.42 -19.93
CA GLU A 77 6.57 -19.40 -18.85
C GLU A 77 6.36 -18.77 -17.47
N LYS A 78 6.23 -19.63 -16.47
CA LYS A 78 6.17 -19.25 -15.06
C LYS A 78 7.28 -19.97 -14.31
N LEU A 79 8.10 -19.22 -13.59
CA LEU A 79 9.11 -19.76 -12.67
C LEU A 79 8.68 -19.57 -11.22
N GLU A 80 9.01 -20.52 -10.35
CA GLU A 80 8.69 -20.47 -8.93
C GLU A 80 9.96 -20.55 -8.08
N LEU A 81 10.17 -19.57 -7.22
CA LEU A 81 11.25 -19.51 -6.24
C LEU A 81 10.67 -19.64 -4.84
N SER A 82 11.11 -20.63 -4.07
CA SER A 82 10.71 -20.78 -2.66
C SER A 82 11.85 -20.51 -1.70
N VAL A 83 11.65 -19.60 -0.75
CA VAL A 83 12.66 -19.20 0.26
C VAL A 83 12.11 -19.39 1.68
N PRO A 84 12.94 -19.47 2.72
CA PRO A 84 12.45 -19.43 4.09
C PRO A 84 11.67 -18.13 4.35
N GLY A 85 10.57 -18.21 5.11
CA GLY A 85 9.72 -17.05 5.39
C GLY A 85 10.50 -15.89 6.02
N SER A 86 11.45 -16.19 6.90
CA SER A 86 12.34 -15.18 7.53
C SER A 86 13.29 -14.46 6.57
N ARG A 87 13.37 -14.89 5.31
CA ARG A 87 14.19 -14.28 4.26
C ARG A 87 13.34 -13.68 3.14
N ALA A 88 12.01 -13.77 3.24
CA ALA A 88 11.10 -13.36 2.19
C ALA A 88 11.27 -11.88 1.83
N ASP A 89 11.26 -10.99 2.83
CA ASP A 89 11.32 -9.55 2.59
C ASP A 89 12.64 -9.14 1.93
N ALA A 90 13.76 -9.64 2.44
CA ALA A 90 15.09 -9.39 1.86
C ALA A 90 15.23 -9.90 0.42
N VAL A 91 14.52 -10.97 0.05
CA VAL A 91 14.50 -11.47 -1.34
C VAL A 91 13.52 -10.67 -2.20
N LEU A 92 12.37 -10.28 -1.66
CA LEU A 92 11.38 -9.45 -2.34
C LEU A 92 11.98 -8.08 -2.72
N GLU A 93 12.63 -7.41 -1.77
CA GLU A 93 13.30 -6.12 -2.00
C GLU A 93 14.26 -6.22 -3.20
N ARG A 94 15.12 -7.23 -3.22
CA ARG A 94 16.12 -7.40 -4.29
C ARG A 94 15.53 -7.83 -5.63
N LEU A 95 14.47 -8.63 -5.62
CA LEU A 95 13.74 -8.98 -6.83
C LEU A 95 13.07 -7.75 -7.45
N LEU A 96 12.46 -6.89 -6.62
CA LEU A 96 11.82 -5.67 -7.10
C LEU A 96 12.85 -4.63 -7.56
N GLU A 97 13.95 -4.44 -6.84
CA GLU A 97 15.07 -3.59 -7.26
C GLU A 97 15.57 -4.00 -8.66
N GLY A 98 15.83 -5.30 -8.85
CA GLY A 98 16.26 -5.85 -10.13
C GLY A 98 15.23 -5.65 -11.24
N LYS A 99 13.95 -5.94 -10.96
CA LYS A 99 12.84 -5.74 -11.90
C LYS A 99 12.69 -4.30 -12.33
N LEU A 100 12.65 -3.38 -11.35
CA LEU A 100 12.49 -1.96 -11.57
C LEU A 100 13.66 -1.38 -12.37
N THR A 101 14.88 -1.84 -12.08
CA THR A 101 16.07 -1.43 -12.85
C THR A 101 15.95 -1.88 -14.30
N VAL A 102 15.60 -3.15 -14.55
CA VAL A 102 15.49 -3.71 -15.91
C VAL A 102 14.35 -3.08 -16.71
N SER A 103 13.21 -2.78 -16.07
CA SER A 103 12.11 -2.09 -16.73
C SER A 103 12.31 -0.58 -16.89
N GLY A 104 13.38 -0.01 -16.31
CA GLY A 104 13.63 1.43 -16.30
C GLY A 104 12.69 2.23 -15.39
N GLY A 105 12.12 1.58 -14.37
CA GLY A 105 11.31 2.24 -13.34
C GLY A 105 12.14 2.98 -12.29
N ILE A 106 13.38 2.52 -12.07
CA ILE A 106 14.38 3.19 -11.23
C ILE A 106 15.72 3.28 -11.98
N ALA A 107 16.55 4.26 -11.63
CA ALA A 107 17.88 4.38 -12.23
C ALA A 107 18.81 3.24 -11.76
N PRO A 108 19.84 2.85 -12.53
CA PRO A 108 20.72 1.71 -12.18
C PRO A 108 21.53 1.88 -10.89
N ASP A 109 21.69 3.11 -10.42
CA ASP A 109 22.37 3.53 -9.20
C ASP A 109 21.40 3.91 -8.07
N GLU A 110 20.09 3.87 -8.34
CA GLU A 110 19.03 4.10 -7.36
C GLU A 110 18.85 2.87 -6.48
N SER A 111 18.65 3.07 -5.18
CA SER A 111 18.53 1.99 -4.21
C SER A 111 17.15 1.96 -3.55
N LEU A 112 16.67 0.76 -3.22
CA LEU A 112 15.44 0.59 -2.45
C LEU A 112 15.73 0.80 -0.96
N VAL A 113 14.89 1.62 -0.33
CA VAL A 113 14.86 1.84 1.12
C VAL A 113 13.90 0.87 1.79
N GLY A 114 12.82 0.48 1.12
CA GLY A 114 11.90 -0.55 1.62
C GLY A 114 10.78 -0.92 0.67
N VAL A 115 10.22 -2.12 0.87
CA VAL A 115 9.04 -2.62 0.16
C VAL A 115 7.98 -3.02 1.17
N PHE A 116 6.77 -2.49 1.00
CA PHE A 116 5.64 -2.72 1.90
C PHE A 116 4.44 -3.23 1.11
N ARG A 117 3.72 -4.21 1.65
CA ARG A 117 2.57 -4.85 0.97
C ARG A 117 1.37 -4.88 1.90
N PHE A 118 0.26 -4.29 1.47
CA PHE A 118 -0.98 -4.23 2.23
C PHE A 118 -2.15 -4.63 1.35
N SER A 119 -2.69 -5.83 1.55
CA SER A 119 -3.80 -6.35 0.73
C SER A 119 -3.48 -6.27 -0.78
N GLU A 120 -4.04 -5.29 -1.48
CA GLU A 120 -3.84 -5.04 -2.93
C GLU A 120 -2.85 -3.89 -3.21
N LEU A 121 -2.34 -3.20 -2.19
CA LEU A 121 -1.41 -2.09 -2.33
C LEU A 121 0.02 -2.56 -2.08
N THR A 122 0.94 -2.29 -3.00
CA THR A 122 2.38 -2.43 -2.78
C THR A 122 3.05 -1.07 -2.90
N LEU A 123 3.79 -0.68 -1.87
CA LEU A 123 4.62 0.53 -1.87
C LEU A 123 6.08 0.15 -1.95
N VAL A 124 6.83 0.80 -2.83
CA VAL A 124 8.28 0.70 -2.91
C VAL A 124 8.86 2.08 -2.69
N VAL A 125 9.58 2.25 -1.58
CA VAL A 125 10.29 3.49 -1.26
C VAL A 125 11.72 3.33 -1.76
N THR A 126 12.16 4.22 -2.63
CA THR A 126 13.57 4.32 -3.07
C THR A 126 14.24 5.52 -2.41
N ASP A 127 15.52 5.72 -2.68
CA ASP A 127 16.24 6.92 -2.27
C ASP A 127 15.87 8.18 -3.06
N ARG A 128 15.03 8.08 -4.12
CA ARG A 128 14.64 9.22 -4.98
C ARG A 128 13.15 9.37 -5.25
N GLN A 129 12.36 8.34 -5.01
CA GLN A 129 10.93 8.33 -5.34
C GLN A 129 10.16 7.30 -4.52
N LEU A 130 8.84 7.48 -4.50
CA LEU A 130 7.90 6.48 -4.02
C LEU A 130 7.17 5.88 -5.22
N LEU A 131 7.15 4.55 -5.31
CA LEU A 131 6.35 3.83 -6.29
C LEU A 131 5.17 3.16 -5.59
N LYS A 132 3.99 3.29 -6.19
CA LYS A 132 2.72 2.80 -5.67
C LYS A 132 2.07 1.89 -6.71
N HIS A 133 1.93 0.62 -6.38
CA HIS A 133 1.24 -0.37 -7.19
C HIS A 133 -0.07 -0.78 -6.51
N ILE A 134 -1.16 -0.83 -7.26
CA ILE A 134 -2.46 -1.32 -6.76
C ILE A 134 -2.92 -2.48 -7.64
N GLY A 135 -3.05 -3.67 -7.05
CA GLY A 135 -3.64 -4.82 -7.70
C GLY A 135 -3.49 -6.12 -6.92
N ASN A 136 -3.93 -7.22 -7.55
CA ASN A 136 -3.98 -8.54 -6.92
C ASN A 136 -2.63 -9.28 -6.99
N VAL A 137 -1.67 -8.71 -7.71
CA VAL A 137 -0.29 -9.19 -7.79
C VAL A 137 0.58 -8.29 -6.93
N THR A 138 1.73 -8.81 -6.53
CA THR A 138 2.68 -8.05 -5.74
C THR A 138 3.33 -6.93 -6.55
N TRP A 139 3.57 -7.17 -7.85
CA TRP A 139 4.10 -6.16 -8.73
C TRP A 139 3.84 -6.50 -10.20
N ASP A 140 3.57 -5.48 -11.00
CA ASP A 140 3.53 -5.53 -12.46
C ASP A 140 3.96 -4.18 -13.07
N ALA A 141 3.64 -3.92 -14.33
CA ALA A 141 4.03 -2.69 -15.03
C ALA A 141 3.14 -1.49 -14.71
N ASP A 142 1.98 -1.69 -14.08
CA ASP A 142 0.98 -0.65 -13.84
C ASP A 142 1.13 -0.07 -12.42
N TYR A 143 2.12 0.81 -12.25
CA TYR A 143 2.37 1.53 -10.99
C TYR A 143 2.45 3.04 -11.21
N GLU A 144 2.14 3.79 -10.15
CA GLU A 144 2.30 5.24 -10.07
C GLU A 144 3.67 5.56 -9.45
N ALA A 145 4.40 6.52 -10.01
CA ALA A 145 5.70 6.95 -9.52
C ALA A 145 5.64 8.41 -9.06
N PHE A 146 6.18 8.67 -7.88
CA PHE A 146 6.18 9.96 -7.22
C PHE A 146 7.60 10.40 -6.92
N SER A 147 8.15 11.31 -7.73
CA SER A 147 9.51 11.84 -7.53
C SER A 147 9.60 12.67 -6.25
N PHE A 148 10.68 12.51 -5.50
CA PHE A 148 10.96 13.36 -4.33
C PHE A 148 11.29 14.81 -4.68
N ASP A 149 11.64 15.11 -5.93
CA ASP A 149 11.78 16.49 -6.43
C ASP A 149 10.46 17.25 -6.42
N ASP A 150 9.35 16.57 -6.66
CA ASP A 150 8.02 17.17 -6.80
C ASP A 150 7.26 17.25 -5.46
N VAL A 151 7.84 16.70 -4.39
CA VAL A 151 7.24 16.70 -3.06
C VAL A 151 7.28 18.11 -2.49
N THR A 152 6.12 18.65 -2.12
CA THR A 152 5.95 19.96 -1.48
C THR A 152 5.59 19.85 0.00
N GLY A 153 5.34 18.64 0.49
CA GLY A 153 5.12 18.39 1.91
C GLY A 153 4.85 16.92 2.22
N LEU A 154 5.13 16.55 3.47
CA LEU A 154 4.87 15.24 4.04
C LEU A 154 4.14 15.40 5.38
N GLU A 155 3.02 14.69 5.50
CA GLU A 155 2.22 14.61 6.72
C GLU A 155 1.76 13.17 6.98
N PHE A 156 1.53 12.83 8.25
CA PHE A 156 1.00 11.55 8.66
C PHE A 156 -0.25 11.76 9.52
N GLU A 157 -1.39 11.24 9.07
CA GLU A 157 -2.64 11.26 9.82
C GLU A 157 -2.85 9.89 10.49
N GLU A 158 -2.65 9.82 11.80
CA GLU A 158 -2.85 8.59 12.57
C GLU A 158 -4.34 8.29 12.76
N GLY A 159 -4.75 7.09 12.35
CA GLY A 159 -6.10 6.57 12.53
C GLY A 159 -6.10 5.28 13.33
N SER A 160 -7.29 4.88 13.84
CA SER A 160 -7.43 3.68 14.66
C SER A 160 -7.12 2.37 13.91
N VAL A 161 -7.36 2.33 12.60
CA VAL A 161 -7.19 1.11 11.77
C VAL A 161 -6.04 1.26 10.77
N ALA A 162 -5.86 2.48 10.27
CA ALA A 162 -4.82 2.80 9.30
C ALA A 162 -4.31 4.21 9.55
N THR A 163 -3.02 4.40 9.30
CA THR A 163 -2.39 5.72 9.20
C THR A 163 -2.38 6.13 7.74
N ALA A 164 -2.75 7.36 7.46
CA ALA A 164 -2.63 7.93 6.12
C ALA A 164 -1.30 8.68 5.99
N VAL A 165 -0.47 8.24 5.07
CA VAL A 165 0.70 8.99 4.57
C VAL A 165 0.17 9.99 3.54
N VAL A 166 0.36 11.28 3.79
CA VAL A 166 -0.06 12.35 2.90
C VAL A 166 1.18 12.99 2.29
N LEU A 167 1.44 12.68 1.02
CA LEU A 167 2.50 13.29 0.23
C LEU A 167 1.88 14.37 -0.65
N SER A 168 2.29 15.61 -0.45
CA SER A 168 1.82 16.74 -1.24
C SER A 168 2.68 16.90 -2.48
N PHE A 169 2.04 17.00 -3.65
CA PHE A 169 2.67 17.29 -4.93
C PHE A 169 1.89 18.41 -5.61
N ASN A 170 2.55 19.50 -5.99
CA ASN A 170 1.89 20.63 -6.66
C ASN A 170 0.60 21.08 -5.92
N GLU A 171 -0.55 21.06 -6.60
CA GLU A 171 -1.87 21.48 -6.08
C GLU A 171 -2.69 20.35 -5.40
N ARG A 172 -2.26 19.08 -5.46
CA ARG A 172 -3.05 17.96 -4.93
C ARG A 172 -2.23 17.00 -4.06
N PRO A 173 -2.65 16.75 -2.81
CA PRO A 173 -2.04 15.72 -1.99
C PRO A 173 -2.48 14.32 -2.42
N GLU A 174 -1.51 13.40 -2.44
CA GLU A 174 -1.74 11.97 -2.54
C GLU A 174 -1.82 11.36 -1.14
N ARG A 175 -2.88 10.60 -0.88
CA ARG A 175 -3.14 10.00 0.43
C ARG A 175 -3.09 8.48 0.35
N ILE A 176 -2.09 7.90 0.99
CA ILE A 176 -1.82 6.47 0.96
C ILE A 176 -2.13 5.88 2.34
N LYS A 177 -3.03 4.90 2.39
CA LYS A 177 -3.40 4.24 3.65
C LYS A 177 -2.47 3.06 3.92
N ALA A 178 -1.76 3.11 5.05
CA ALA A 178 -1.01 2.00 5.59
C ALA A 178 -1.71 1.44 6.84
N PRO A 179 -1.87 0.11 7.00
CA PRO A 179 -2.38 -0.50 8.22
C PRO A 179 -1.56 -0.06 9.44
N SER A 180 -2.21 0.14 10.59
CA SER A 180 -1.54 0.70 11.78
C SER A 180 -0.35 -0.12 12.29
N GLU A 181 -0.30 -1.44 12.02
CA GLU A 181 0.84 -2.29 12.40
C GLU A 181 2.09 -2.03 11.56
N GLU A 182 1.92 -1.68 10.28
CA GLU A 182 3.03 -1.48 9.34
C GLU A 182 3.38 0.00 9.13
N ALA A 183 2.43 0.91 9.40
CA ALA A 183 2.60 2.34 9.24
C ALA A 183 3.88 2.91 9.88
N PRO A 184 4.34 2.48 11.07
CA PRO A 184 5.61 2.97 11.63
C PRO A 184 6.83 2.64 10.77
N MET A 185 6.83 1.49 10.09
CA MET A 185 7.94 1.09 9.22
C MET A 185 7.91 1.90 7.91
N VAL A 186 6.73 2.10 7.33
CA VAL A 186 6.55 2.95 6.14
C VAL A 186 6.99 4.38 6.42
N ARG A 187 6.53 4.94 7.55
CA ARG A 187 6.90 6.27 8.01
C ARG A 187 8.41 6.41 8.14
N LYS A 188 9.05 5.46 8.82
CA LYS A 188 10.50 5.48 9.00
C LYS A 188 11.24 5.44 7.67
N ALA A 189 10.83 4.56 6.75
CA ALA A 189 11.47 4.45 5.43
C ALA A 189 11.31 5.73 4.61
N LEU A 190 10.12 6.35 4.61
CA LEU A 190 9.88 7.61 3.91
C LEU A 190 10.64 8.78 4.54
N GLU A 191 10.63 8.91 5.87
CA GLU A 191 11.41 9.93 6.57
C GLU A 191 12.90 9.77 6.27
N GLU A 192 13.46 8.56 6.40
CA GLU A 192 14.87 8.28 6.10
C GLU A 192 15.24 8.63 4.65
N ALA A 193 14.40 8.22 3.69
CA ALA A 193 14.64 8.47 2.28
C ALA A 193 14.54 9.97 1.93
N LEU A 194 13.46 10.65 2.33
CA LEU A 194 13.25 12.07 2.03
C LEU A 194 14.25 12.96 2.77
N PHE A 195 14.61 12.62 4.00
CA PHE A 195 15.60 13.37 4.77
C PHE A 195 16.99 13.26 4.15
N ALA A 196 17.37 12.06 3.70
CA ALA A 196 18.62 11.87 2.96
C ALA A 196 18.59 12.60 1.61
N TYR A 197 17.49 12.50 0.85
CA TYR A 197 17.34 13.13 -0.47
C TYR A 197 17.39 14.66 -0.39
N HIS A 198 16.65 15.24 0.56
CA HIS A 198 16.60 16.68 0.76
C HIS A 198 17.68 17.19 1.73
N GLU A 199 18.58 16.35 2.22
CA GLU A 199 19.64 16.73 3.17
C GLU A 199 19.10 17.53 4.39
N VAL A 200 18.07 17.01 5.05
CA VAL A 200 17.43 17.58 6.24
C VAL A 200 17.41 16.59 7.39
N ASP A 201 17.30 17.07 8.64
CA ASP A 201 17.35 16.20 9.83
C ASP A 201 15.98 15.95 10.49
N SER A 202 14.92 16.62 10.01
CA SER A 202 13.59 16.51 10.62
C SER A 202 12.44 16.76 9.63
N LEU A 203 11.24 16.29 10.00
CA LEU A 203 10.02 16.50 9.20
C LEU A 203 9.66 17.99 9.06
N ALA A 204 9.92 18.78 10.12
CA ALA A 204 9.68 20.22 10.08
C ALA A 204 10.64 20.91 9.10
N ASP A 205 11.91 20.53 9.10
CA ASP A 205 12.91 21.07 8.18
C ASP A 205 12.63 20.66 6.73
N LEU A 206 12.19 19.41 6.51
CA LEU A 206 11.72 18.94 5.21
C LEU A 206 10.61 19.86 4.69
N ASN A 207 9.50 19.98 5.44
CA ASN A 207 8.34 20.76 5.03
C ASN A 207 8.67 22.25 4.85
N ALA A 208 9.58 22.81 5.66
CA ALA A 208 10.06 24.17 5.47
C ALA A 208 10.87 24.33 4.17
N LYS A 209 11.71 23.35 3.83
CA LYS A 209 12.55 23.36 2.63
C LYS A 209 11.72 23.18 1.36
N VAL A 210 10.80 22.20 1.35
CA VAL A 210 10.03 21.86 0.15
C VAL A 210 8.75 22.68 -0.02
N GLY A 211 8.19 23.19 1.08
CA GLY A 211 7.01 24.06 1.08
C GLY A 211 7.34 25.54 0.84
N ALA A 212 8.62 25.91 0.80
CA ALA A 212 9.07 27.24 0.41
C ALA A 212 8.85 27.43 -1.09
N ASP A 213 7.65 27.89 -1.44
CA ASP A 213 7.30 28.31 -2.79
C ASP A 213 8.34 29.33 -3.30
N PRO A 214 9.10 29.03 -4.38
CA PRO A 214 10.08 29.96 -4.92
C PRO A 214 9.44 31.28 -5.38
N ASP A 215 8.12 31.28 -5.64
CA ASP A 215 7.36 32.48 -6.00
C ASP A 215 6.83 33.28 -4.80
N LYS A 216 6.90 32.76 -3.56
CA LYS A 216 6.49 33.51 -2.35
C LYS A 216 7.65 34.09 -1.54
N SER A 217 8.90 33.79 -1.93
CA SER A 217 10.08 34.32 -1.23
C SER A 217 10.57 35.67 -1.77
N ALA A 218 9.80 36.35 -2.64
CA ALA A 218 10.17 37.63 -3.24
C ALA A 218 9.36 38.86 -2.78
N ASP A 219 8.34 38.72 -1.93
CA ASP A 219 7.41 39.85 -1.62
C ASP A 219 7.21 40.15 -0.12
N GLU A 220 8.22 39.95 0.73
CA GLU A 220 8.21 40.46 2.12
C GLU A 220 9.51 41.20 2.46
N ALA A 221 9.91 42.12 1.58
CA ALA A 221 10.96 43.11 1.88
C ALA A 221 10.72 44.43 1.11
N GLY A 222 9.60 45.09 1.41
CA GLY A 222 9.51 46.54 1.19
C GLY A 222 8.18 47.03 0.63
N ASN A 223 7.21 47.27 1.51
CA ASN A 223 6.34 48.44 1.31
C ASN A 223 5.77 48.97 2.64
N GLY A 224 6.67 49.52 3.44
CA GLY A 224 6.32 50.44 4.50
C GLY A 224 6.00 51.83 3.93
N LEU A 225 4.72 52.20 3.99
CA LEU A 225 4.18 53.56 4.13
C LEU A 225 4.42 54.56 2.97
N GLY A 226 3.32 54.93 2.32
CA GLY A 226 3.22 56.10 1.44
C GLY A 226 1.78 56.60 1.30
N LEU A 227 1.15 56.97 2.41
CA LEU A 227 -0.09 57.76 2.41
C LEU A 227 0.25 59.21 2.05
N GLU A 228 0.12 59.62 0.79
CA GLU A 228 -0.10 61.03 0.46
C GLU A 228 -0.74 61.28 -0.91
N SER A 229 -1.78 62.13 -0.85
CA SER A 229 -2.25 63.06 -1.89
C SER A 229 -3.18 62.54 -2.99
N GLY A 230 -4.48 62.81 -2.83
CA GLY A 230 -5.39 62.94 -3.97
C GLY A 230 -6.88 62.74 -3.70
N ILE A 231 -7.45 63.38 -2.68
CA ILE A 231 -8.89 63.68 -2.66
C ILE A 231 -9.28 64.47 -3.94
N ASP A 232 -10.33 64.04 -4.63
CA ASP A 232 -11.51 64.91 -4.83
C ASP A 232 -12.80 64.08 -5.06
N PRO A 233 -13.87 64.31 -4.28
CA PRO A 233 -15.17 63.68 -4.45
C PRO A 233 -16.09 64.58 -5.29
N LEU A 234 -16.81 64.02 -6.26
CA LEU A 234 -17.97 64.73 -6.82
C LEU A 234 -19.17 63.80 -7.04
N VAL A 235 -20.22 64.17 -6.33
CA VAL A 235 -21.62 63.74 -6.37
C VAL A 235 -22.32 64.28 -7.63
N SER A 236 -23.48 63.67 -7.93
CA SER A 236 -24.60 64.08 -8.80
C SER A 236 -24.71 63.19 -10.05
N ASN A 237 -25.82 62.53 -10.37
CA ASN A 237 -27.24 62.65 -10.00
C ASN A 237 -27.89 61.33 -10.47
N ASP A 238 -28.50 60.51 -9.62
CA ASP A 238 -29.92 60.49 -9.23
C ASP A 238 -30.93 60.24 -10.36
N GLU A 239 -31.90 59.35 -10.03
CA GLU A 239 -33.18 58.97 -10.68
C GLU A 239 -33.14 57.98 -11.86
N GLU A 240 -34.02 56.98 -12.02
CA GLU A 240 -35.00 56.24 -11.19
C GLU A 240 -35.57 55.13 -12.11
N GLY A 241 -36.16 54.07 -11.53
CA GLY A 241 -36.97 53.05 -12.23
C GLY A 241 -36.25 51.70 -12.34
N GLY A 242 -36.53 50.65 -11.57
CA GLY A 242 -37.83 50.18 -11.08
C GLY A 242 -38.29 49.04 -11.98
N ASP A 243 -38.01 47.79 -11.60
CA ASP A 243 -38.95 46.67 -11.70
C ASP A 243 -38.39 45.42 -10.98
N ASP A 244 -39.30 44.74 -10.30
CA ASP A 244 -39.14 43.49 -9.56
C ASP A 244 -38.70 42.34 -10.47
N SER A 245 -37.83 41.46 -9.97
CA SER A 245 -37.88 40.04 -10.33
C SER A 245 -37.14 39.21 -9.27
N GLU A 246 -37.94 38.59 -8.41
CA GLU A 246 -37.56 37.42 -7.63
C GLU A 246 -37.00 36.32 -8.54
N SER A 247 -35.85 35.75 -8.18
CA SER A 247 -35.55 34.37 -8.57
C SER A 247 -34.63 33.71 -7.56
N GLU A 248 -35.17 32.61 -7.07
CA GLU A 248 -34.69 31.74 -6.01
C GLU A 248 -33.31 31.15 -6.29
N SER A 249 -32.53 31.09 -5.21
CA SER A 249 -31.29 30.33 -5.12
C SER A 249 -31.61 28.88 -4.79
N THR A 250 -31.32 27.92 -5.67
CA THR A 250 -30.94 26.54 -5.30
C THR A 250 -30.30 25.80 -6.49
N SER A 251 -29.04 25.40 -6.34
CA SER A 251 -28.38 24.34 -7.15
C SER A 251 -27.22 23.81 -6.30
N ALA A 252 -27.44 22.75 -5.52
CA ALA A 252 -27.23 21.36 -5.90
C ALA A 252 -25.73 21.00 -6.03
N SER A 253 -25.10 20.65 -4.90
CA SER A 253 -23.81 19.97 -4.85
C SER A 253 -24.07 18.50 -4.51
N THR A 254 -23.79 17.61 -5.46
CA THR A 254 -23.93 16.16 -5.33
C THR A 254 -22.56 15.57 -4.97
N GLN A 255 -22.33 15.28 -3.69
CA GLN A 255 -21.22 14.45 -3.23
C GLN A 255 -21.74 13.01 -3.05
N ALA A 256 -21.28 12.12 -3.91
CA ALA A 256 -21.44 10.68 -3.75
C ALA A 256 -20.20 10.15 -3.00
N ALA A 257 -20.40 9.80 -1.72
CA ALA A 257 -19.45 9.03 -0.94
C ALA A 257 -19.89 7.56 -0.97
N THR A 258 -19.17 6.75 -1.73
CA THR A 258 -19.30 5.29 -1.71
C THR A 258 -18.39 4.73 -0.62
N ALA A 259 -19.00 4.31 0.48
CA ALA A 259 -18.36 3.46 1.49
C ALA A 259 -18.55 1.99 1.06
N SER A 260 -17.46 1.32 0.70
CA SER A 260 -17.46 -0.12 0.49
C SER A 260 -16.92 -0.82 1.72
N THR A 261 -17.82 -1.62 2.28
CA THR A 261 -17.64 -2.62 3.32
C THR A 261 -16.88 -3.83 2.78
N ASN A 262 -16.11 -4.50 3.64
CA ASN A 262 -15.85 -5.95 3.62
C ASN A 262 -15.08 -6.28 4.91
N GLU A 263 -15.69 -6.81 5.97
CA GLU A 263 -16.22 -8.18 6.16
C GLU A 263 -15.15 -9.26 6.03
N GLN A 264 -14.52 -9.54 7.18
CA GLN A 264 -13.73 -10.75 7.45
C GLN A 264 -14.65 -11.79 8.11
N GLY A 265 -14.82 -12.93 7.43
CA GLY A 265 -15.46 -14.13 7.99
C GLY A 265 -14.48 -14.93 8.86
N PRO A 266 -14.94 -15.55 9.96
CA PRO A 266 -14.09 -16.11 11.00
C PRO A 266 -13.73 -17.59 10.80
N THR A 267 -12.55 -17.96 11.27
CA THR A 267 -12.08 -19.34 11.43
C THR A 267 -12.69 -20.00 12.67
N THR A 268 -13.08 -21.25 12.47
CA THR A 268 -13.64 -22.21 13.43
C THR A 268 -12.69 -22.58 14.58
N GLU A 269 -13.17 -22.49 15.83
CA GLU A 269 -12.68 -23.32 16.94
C GLU A 269 -13.86 -23.84 17.78
N ALA A 270 -13.77 -25.11 18.17
CA ALA A 270 -14.69 -25.81 19.07
C ALA A 270 -13.94 -26.16 20.38
N PRO A 271 -14.67 -26.42 21.48
CA PRO A 271 -14.33 -25.93 22.82
C PRO A 271 -13.58 -26.97 23.69
N THR A 272 -13.13 -26.60 24.91
CA THR A 272 -13.64 -27.08 26.22
C THR A 272 -12.76 -26.58 27.39
N GLU A 273 -13.41 -26.37 28.55
CA GLU A 273 -12.92 -26.41 29.96
C GLU A 273 -12.50 -25.12 30.70
N THR A 274 -13.50 -24.54 31.37
CA THR A 274 -13.60 -24.31 32.82
C THR A 274 -12.32 -24.23 33.66
N ARG A 275 -12.09 -23.08 34.32
CA ARG A 275 -11.69 -23.00 35.75
C ARG A 275 -11.83 -21.58 36.31
N SER A 276 -12.57 -21.50 37.41
CA SER A 276 -12.74 -20.34 38.29
C SER A 276 -11.44 -19.91 38.95
N SER A 277 -11.27 -18.60 39.17
CA SER A 277 -10.72 -18.02 40.41
C SER A 277 -10.85 -16.49 40.43
N ASP A 278 -11.85 -16.03 41.17
CA ASP A 278 -11.84 -14.97 42.19
C ASP A 278 -10.64 -13.97 42.22
N THR A 279 -10.91 -12.67 42.05
CA THR A 279 -10.29 -11.58 42.84
C THR A 279 -11.03 -10.23 42.66
N ALA A 280 -11.65 -9.79 43.76
CA ALA A 280 -11.90 -8.44 44.25
C ALA A 280 -11.69 -7.20 43.34
N GLY A 281 -12.81 -6.50 43.08
CA GLY A 281 -13.09 -5.18 43.65
C GLY A 281 -12.40 -3.96 43.05
N ILE A 282 -13.07 -3.30 42.09
CA ILE A 282 -12.95 -1.85 41.87
C ILE A 282 -14.36 -1.29 41.62
N ASP A 283 -14.79 -0.43 42.54
CA ASP A 283 -15.99 0.41 42.47
C ASP A 283 -15.66 1.66 41.64
N THR A 284 -16.29 1.81 40.48
CA THR A 284 -16.40 3.08 39.76
C THR A 284 -17.76 3.12 39.08
N GLY A 285 -18.66 3.93 39.63
CA GLY A 285 -20.01 4.10 39.12
C GLY A 285 -20.05 4.60 37.67
N SER A 286 -21.04 4.11 36.93
CA SER A 286 -21.53 4.80 35.74
C SER A 286 -22.92 4.30 35.35
N VAL A 287 -23.85 5.25 35.43
CA VAL A 287 -25.04 5.45 34.61
C VAL A 287 -26.00 4.26 34.38
N GLU A 288 -27.13 4.33 35.07
CA GLU A 288 -28.40 3.83 34.52
C GLU A 288 -28.68 4.58 33.22
N SER A 289 -28.47 3.93 32.07
CA SER A 289 -29.06 4.38 30.82
C SER A 289 -30.45 3.78 30.71
N ASP A 290 -31.43 4.64 30.96
CA ASP A 290 -32.80 4.56 30.45
C ASP A 290 -32.81 3.91 29.06
N THR A 291 -33.31 2.69 28.98
CA THR A 291 -33.72 2.07 27.73
C THR A 291 -34.97 2.77 27.23
N THR A 292 -34.77 3.96 26.65
CA THR A 292 -35.67 4.39 25.58
C THR A 292 -35.32 3.52 24.39
N THR A 293 -36.21 2.58 24.06
CA THR A 293 -36.13 1.80 22.82
C THR A 293 -36.18 2.80 21.67
N ASP A 294 -35.01 3.23 21.22
CA ASP A 294 -34.88 4.11 20.07
C ASP A 294 -35.43 3.34 18.87
N PRO A 295 -36.51 3.80 18.21
CA PRO A 295 -37.10 3.10 17.07
C PRO A 295 -36.05 2.81 15.98
N ASP A 296 -35.02 3.65 15.91
CA ASP A 296 -33.90 3.51 14.97
C ASP A 296 -33.06 2.25 15.24
N ILE A 297 -32.90 1.82 16.50
CA ILE A 297 -32.13 0.59 16.83
C ILE A 297 -32.92 -0.66 16.44
N ALA A 298 -34.23 -0.67 16.68
CA ALA A 298 -35.08 -1.80 16.30
C ALA A 298 -35.21 -1.95 14.77
N GLU A 299 -35.23 -0.83 14.03
CA GLU A 299 -35.21 -0.84 12.57
C GLU A 299 -33.88 -1.36 12.01
N LEU A 300 -32.76 -0.99 12.63
CA LEU A 300 -31.44 -1.49 12.25
C LEU A 300 -31.29 -2.99 12.52
N GLU A 301 -31.79 -3.49 13.65
CA GLU A 301 -31.79 -4.93 13.96
C GLU A 301 -32.63 -5.74 12.95
N ALA A 302 -33.78 -5.20 12.53
CA ALA A 302 -34.61 -5.82 11.50
C ALA A 302 -33.90 -5.86 10.13
N GLN A 303 -33.21 -4.77 9.75
CA GLN A 303 -32.42 -4.71 8.52
C GLN A 303 -31.26 -5.71 8.55
N VAL A 304 -30.54 -5.82 9.67
CA VAL A 304 -29.44 -6.78 9.81
C VAL A 304 -29.95 -8.22 9.67
N ALA A 305 -31.11 -8.55 10.26
CA ALA A 305 -31.71 -9.86 10.12
C ALA A 305 -32.12 -10.18 8.67
N GLU A 306 -32.65 -9.19 7.93
CA GLU A 306 -33.01 -9.35 6.52
C GLU A 306 -31.78 -9.54 5.64
N LEU A 307 -30.74 -8.71 5.81
CA LEU A 307 -29.47 -8.85 5.08
C LEU A 307 -28.79 -10.19 5.36
N THR A 308 -28.82 -10.65 6.62
CA THR A 308 -28.26 -11.96 6.99
C THR A 308 -28.98 -13.09 6.27
N ALA A 309 -30.31 -13.07 6.23
CA ALA A 309 -31.10 -14.08 5.52
C ALA A 309 -30.85 -14.05 4.00
N ALA A 310 -30.65 -12.87 3.41
CA ALA A 310 -30.32 -12.73 1.99
C ALA A 310 -28.93 -13.30 1.66
N VAL A 311 -27.94 -13.06 2.51
CA VAL A 311 -26.57 -13.60 2.35
C VAL A 311 -26.57 -15.13 2.48
N GLU A 312 -27.32 -15.70 3.43
CA GLU A 312 -27.46 -17.15 3.56
C GLU A 312 -28.09 -17.78 2.30
N ALA A 313 -29.15 -17.17 1.76
CA ALA A 313 -29.79 -17.64 0.53
C ALA A 313 -28.83 -17.57 -0.67
N GLN A 314 -28.01 -16.52 -0.77
CA GLN A 314 -27.03 -16.37 -1.84
C GLN A 314 -25.92 -17.43 -1.72
N ASN A 315 -25.42 -17.68 -0.52
CA ASN A 315 -24.43 -18.73 -0.26
C ASN A 315 -24.97 -20.12 -0.61
N GLU A 316 -26.24 -20.41 -0.31
CA GLU A 316 -26.85 -21.68 -0.71
C GLU A 316 -26.95 -21.81 -2.25
N GLN A 317 -27.28 -20.72 -2.94
CA GLN A 317 -27.31 -20.70 -4.40
C GLN A 317 -25.93 -20.93 -5.03
N LEU A 318 -24.88 -20.32 -4.48
CA LEU A 318 -23.49 -20.54 -4.92
C LEU A 318 -23.07 -22.01 -4.74
N GLN A 319 -23.40 -22.62 -3.60
CA GLN A 319 -23.11 -24.04 -3.36
C GLN A 319 -23.84 -24.97 -4.36
N ARG A 320 -25.07 -24.62 -4.73
CA ARG A 320 -25.82 -25.37 -5.77
C ARG A 320 -25.13 -25.23 -7.12
N GLN A 321 -24.72 -24.02 -7.51
CA GLN A 321 -23.99 -23.78 -8.77
C GLN A 321 -22.66 -24.53 -8.80
N GLU A 322 -21.89 -24.52 -7.71
CA GLU A 322 -20.62 -25.24 -7.61
C GLU A 322 -20.81 -26.75 -7.78
N ARG A 323 -21.86 -27.32 -7.18
CA ARG A 323 -22.22 -28.74 -7.37
C ARG A 323 -22.58 -29.05 -8.82
N THR A 324 -23.37 -28.19 -9.47
CA THR A 324 -23.73 -28.35 -10.88
C THR A 324 -22.49 -28.29 -11.78
N ILE A 325 -21.59 -27.33 -11.54
CA ILE A 325 -20.33 -27.19 -12.29
C ILE A 325 -19.46 -28.44 -12.11
N LYS A 326 -19.31 -28.93 -10.88
CA LYS A 326 -18.56 -30.18 -10.61
C LYS A 326 -19.17 -31.39 -11.33
N GLN A 327 -20.48 -31.48 -11.42
CA GLN A 327 -21.17 -32.54 -12.14
C GLN A 327 -20.93 -32.44 -13.66
N LEU A 328 -21.04 -31.23 -14.24
CA LEU A 328 -20.76 -30.99 -15.66
C LEU A 328 -19.31 -31.30 -16.03
N ILE A 329 -18.34 -30.92 -15.17
CA ILE A 329 -16.92 -31.25 -15.36
C ILE A 329 -16.70 -32.77 -15.32
N LYS A 330 -17.40 -33.48 -14.43
CA LYS A 330 -17.31 -34.93 -14.32
C LYS A 330 -17.87 -35.63 -15.56
N GLU A 331 -18.99 -35.17 -16.10
CA GLU A 331 -19.59 -35.70 -17.33
C GLU A 331 -18.72 -35.42 -18.55
N LEU A 332 -18.15 -34.21 -18.67
CA LEU A 332 -17.17 -33.86 -19.71
C LEU A 332 -15.90 -34.73 -19.66
N ARG A 333 -15.48 -35.15 -18.46
CA ARG A 333 -14.31 -36.01 -18.27
C ARG A 333 -14.58 -37.50 -18.55
N GLN A 334 -15.83 -37.95 -18.41
CA GLN A 334 -16.24 -39.34 -18.69
C GLN A 334 -16.70 -39.56 -20.14
N GLY A 335 -17.07 -38.49 -20.86
CA GLY A 335 -17.44 -38.53 -22.27
C GLY A 335 -16.28 -38.46 -23.27
N ARG A 336 -15.03 -38.62 -22.80
CA ARG A 336 -13.80 -38.58 -23.61
C ARG A 336 -12.97 -39.83 -23.42
#